data_AF-A0A1Q9R6T2-F1
#
_entry.id   AF-A0A1Q9R6T2-F1
#
_cell.length_a   1.000
_cell.length_b   1.000
_cell.length_c   1.000
_cell.angle_alpha   90.00
_cell.angle_beta   90.00
_cell.angle_gamma   90.00
#
_symmetry.space_group_name_H-M   'P 1'
#
loop_
_entity.id
_entity.type
_entity.pdbx_description
1 polymer ?
#
loop_
_entity_poly.entity_id
_entity_poly.type
_entity_poly.pdbx_seq_one_letter_code
_entity_poly.pdbx_strand_id
1 'polypeptide(L)'
;MSENRKALIDQGAMATRNLAECLAVDQRVLAASVAAQVDRSLAEALQEAAESSRTLGISKKIATIGLALGQWLEATPAPSRDADLLFSHPSDTVRGWAAFANAWALRDSDIGEALQGQLRFATDEHFGVREWAWLALRPQLVTELERSLALLQRHHRDNDPLIRRFSIEILRPRGVWCEHIARLKSEPEIAEALLVPLLAEADKYPQDSVANWLNDASKTRPDWVLQLFERYPPECKASTRIFTRATRSLPVNA
;
A
#
# COMPACT_ATOMS: atom_id res chain seq x y z
N MET A 1 -17.62 -1.18 18.67
CA MET A 1 -17.91 0.07 17.94
C MET A 1 -19.36 0.44 18.20
N SER A 2 -19.68 1.70 18.50
CA SER A 2 -21.09 2.10 18.69
C SER A 2 -21.85 2.06 17.36
N GLU A 3 -23.16 1.84 17.42
CA GLU A 3 -24.02 1.80 16.23
C GLU A 3 -23.95 3.11 15.44
N ASN A 4 -23.98 4.25 16.13
CA ASN A 4 -23.83 5.56 15.49
C ASN A 4 -22.48 5.70 14.75
N ARG A 5 -21.37 5.22 15.35
CA ARG A 5 -20.07 5.25 14.68
C ARG A 5 -20.04 4.35 13.45
N LYS A 6 -20.64 3.17 13.54
CA LYS A 6 -20.76 2.23 12.40
C LYS A 6 -21.53 2.87 11.24
N ALA A 7 -22.67 3.49 11.53
CA ALA A 7 -23.46 4.19 10.52
C ALA A 7 -22.66 5.31 9.82
N LEU A 8 -21.91 6.11 10.58
CA LEU A 8 -21.10 7.21 10.03
C LEU A 8 -19.97 6.72 9.11
N ILE A 9 -19.27 5.63 9.46
CA ILE A 9 -18.23 5.06 8.57
C ILE A 9 -18.84 4.37 7.35
N ASP A 10 -19.99 3.71 7.50
CA ASP A 10 -20.70 3.07 6.39
C ASP A 10 -21.25 4.10 5.39
N GLN A 11 -21.67 5.27 5.86
CA GLN A 11 -22.13 6.37 5.00
C GLN A 11 -20.97 7.20 4.43
N GLY A 12 -19.73 6.92 4.86
CA GLY A 12 -18.54 7.65 4.43
C GLY A 12 -18.42 9.07 5.00
N ALA A 13 -19.21 9.39 6.02
CA ALA A 13 -19.21 10.70 6.68
C ALA A 13 -17.93 10.94 7.52
N MET A 14 -17.17 9.89 7.81
CA MET A 14 -15.88 9.99 8.49
C MET A 14 -14.95 8.82 8.15
N ALA A 15 -13.66 9.01 8.42
CA ALA A 15 -12.68 7.94 8.36
C ALA A 15 -12.84 6.93 9.51
N THR A 16 -12.41 5.71 9.22
CA THR A 16 -12.19 4.66 10.22
C THR A 16 -11.03 5.04 11.16
N ARG A 17 -10.87 4.33 12.29
CA ARG A 17 -9.78 4.59 13.26
C ARG A 17 -8.75 3.48 13.33
N ASN A 18 -9.13 2.27 12.97
CA ASN A 18 -8.31 1.07 13.12
C ASN A 18 -8.78 -0.01 12.16
N LEU A 19 -7.99 -1.06 12.03
CA LEU A 19 -8.25 -2.16 11.11
C LEU A 19 -9.62 -2.82 11.32
N ALA A 20 -10.08 -2.98 12.57
CA ALA A 20 -11.38 -3.59 12.83
C ALA A 20 -12.54 -2.75 12.26
N GLU A 21 -12.41 -1.43 12.30
CA GLU A 21 -13.38 -0.53 11.65
C GLU A 21 -13.26 -0.60 10.12
N CYS A 22 -12.05 -0.57 9.53
CA CYS A 22 -11.87 -0.74 8.09
C CYS A 22 -12.54 -2.02 7.57
N LEU A 23 -12.36 -3.13 8.30
CA LEU A 23 -12.95 -4.43 7.95
C LEU A 23 -14.47 -4.48 8.13
N ALA A 24 -15.03 -3.59 8.96
CA ALA A 24 -16.45 -3.56 9.27
C ALA A 24 -17.26 -2.69 8.29
N VAL A 25 -16.63 -1.78 7.53
CA VAL A 25 -17.33 -0.90 6.58
C VAL A 25 -18.15 -1.71 5.57
N ASP A 26 -19.46 -1.46 5.53
CA ASP A 26 -20.33 -2.03 4.50
C ASP A 26 -20.12 -1.27 3.18
N GLN A 27 -19.39 -1.90 2.26
CA GLN A 27 -19.04 -1.31 0.98
C GLN A 27 -20.26 -0.93 0.12
N ARG A 28 -21.39 -1.62 0.28
CA ARG A 28 -22.60 -1.32 -0.50
C ARG A 28 -23.32 -0.09 0.02
N VAL A 29 -23.41 0.04 1.35
CA VAL A 29 -23.95 1.25 1.98
C VAL A 29 -23.08 2.45 1.64
N LEU A 30 -21.76 2.27 1.66
CA LEU A 30 -20.81 3.31 1.30
C LEU A 30 -20.94 3.71 -0.17
N ALA A 31 -20.98 2.74 -1.10
CA ALA A 31 -21.17 3.02 -2.51
C ALA A 31 -22.50 3.73 -2.80
N ALA A 32 -23.59 3.35 -2.11
CA ALA A 32 -24.88 4.02 -2.22
C ALA A 32 -24.84 5.48 -1.72
N SER A 33 -24.13 5.74 -0.61
CA SER A 33 -23.94 7.09 -0.07
C SER A 33 -23.10 7.97 -0.99
N VAL A 34 -22.05 7.40 -1.60
CA VAL A 34 -21.20 8.08 -2.58
C VAL A 34 -21.96 8.35 -3.89
N ALA A 35 -22.77 7.40 -4.35
CA ALA A 35 -23.59 7.52 -5.57
C ALA A 35 -24.52 8.74 -5.57
N ALA A 36 -24.98 9.19 -4.40
CA ALA A 36 -25.80 10.40 -4.28
C ALA A 36 -25.02 11.72 -4.53
N GLN A 37 -23.70 11.66 -4.63
CA GLN A 37 -22.80 12.82 -4.69
C GLN A 37 -22.06 12.97 -6.03
N VAL A 38 -22.20 12.00 -6.94
CA VAL A 38 -21.44 11.91 -8.21
C VAL A 38 -22.37 11.74 -9.40
N ASP A 39 -21.82 11.86 -10.62
CA ASP A 39 -22.55 11.59 -11.86
C ASP A 39 -23.21 10.20 -11.85
N ARG A 40 -24.35 10.11 -12.55
CA ARG A 40 -25.16 8.90 -12.61
C ARG A 40 -24.38 7.68 -13.14
N SER A 41 -23.55 7.85 -14.16
CA SER A 41 -22.80 6.74 -14.74
C SER A 41 -21.75 6.20 -13.76
N LEU A 42 -21.10 7.08 -12.98
CA LEU A 42 -20.17 6.69 -11.92
C LEU A 42 -20.92 6.02 -10.77
N ALA A 43 -22.06 6.57 -10.36
CA ALA A 43 -22.92 6.01 -9.33
C ALA A 43 -23.32 4.57 -9.64
N GLU A 44 -23.77 4.30 -10.87
CA GLU A 44 -24.14 2.96 -11.34
C GLU A 44 -22.93 2.01 -11.29
N ALA A 45 -21.76 2.43 -11.80
CA ALA A 45 -20.54 1.62 -11.78
C ALA A 45 -20.08 1.25 -10.37
N LEU A 46 -20.07 2.21 -9.43
CA LEU A 46 -19.66 1.96 -8.04
C LEU A 46 -20.61 1.01 -7.31
N GLN A 47 -21.93 1.16 -7.52
CA GLN A 47 -22.93 0.30 -6.89
C GLN A 47 -22.88 -1.13 -7.43
N GLU A 48 -22.73 -1.31 -8.75
CA GLU A 48 -22.58 -2.62 -9.36
C GLU A 48 -21.31 -3.34 -8.89
N ALA A 49 -20.18 -2.63 -8.81
CA ALA A 49 -18.92 -3.16 -8.30
C ALA A 49 -19.02 -3.57 -6.81
N ALA A 50 -19.75 -2.79 -6.00
CA ALA A 50 -19.96 -3.09 -4.59
C ALA A 50 -20.87 -4.32 -4.39
N GLU A 51 -21.92 -4.48 -5.20
CA GLU A 51 -22.81 -5.64 -5.12
C GLU A 51 -22.14 -6.91 -5.64
N SER A 52 -21.44 -6.85 -6.77
CA SER A 52 -20.74 -8.00 -7.38
C SER A 52 -19.63 -8.55 -6.49
N SER A 53 -18.96 -7.69 -5.71
CA SER A 53 -17.87 -8.09 -4.80
C SER A 53 -18.33 -8.43 -3.37
N ARG A 54 -19.63 -8.41 -3.06
CA ARG A 54 -20.16 -8.47 -1.67
C ARG A 54 -19.68 -9.66 -0.84
N THR A 55 -19.41 -10.81 -1.47
CA THR A 55 -18.98 -12.06 -0.81
C THR A 55 -17.46 -12.21 -0.73
N LEU A 56 -16.69 -11.30 -1.35
CA LEU A 56 -15.23 -11.39 -1.40
C LEU A 56 -14.58 -10.89 -0.11
N GLY A 57 -13.29 -11.17 0.05
CA GLY A 57 -12.48 -10.54 1.11
C GLY A 57 -12.27 -9.05 0.87
N ILE A 58 -11.98 -8.29 1.93
CA ILE A 58 -11.86 -6.82 1.89
C ILE A 58 -10.96 -6.32 0.75
N SER A 59 -9.77 -6.90 0.57
CA SER A 59 -8.82 -6.43 -0.45
C SER A 59 -9.37 -6.58 -1.86
N LYS A 60 -10.14 -7.64 -2.12
CA LYS A 60 -10.82 -7.84 -3.40
C LYS A 60 -11.98 -6.86 -3.56
N LYS A 61 -12.74 -6.57 -2.51
CA LYS A 61 -13.81 -5.54 -2.57
C LYS A 61 -13.27 -4.17 -2.94
N ILE A 62 -12.24 -3.70 -2.22
CA ILE A 62 -11.61 -2.40 -2.47
C ILE A 62 -11.04 -2.34 -3.89
N ALA A 63 -10.34 -3.40 -4.32
CA ALA A 63 -9.81 -3.48 -5.67
C ALA A 63 -10.93 -3.46 -6.73
N THR A 64 -11.99 -4.25 -6.58
CA THR A 64 -13.10 -4.28 -7.56
C THR A 64 -13.78 -2.92 -7.69
N ILE A 65 -14.08 -2.23 -6.59
CA ILE A 65 -14.70 -0.90 -6.64
C ILE A 65 -13.73 0.15 -7.21
N GLY A 66 -12.46 0.10 -6.80
CA GLY A 66 -11.43 0.99 -7.34
C GLY A 66 -11.17 0.80 -8.83
N LEU A 67 -11.24 -0.44 -9.34
CA LEU A 67 -11.15 -0.72 -10.78
C LEU A 67 -12.33 -0.15 -11.55
N ALA A 68 -13.56 -0.27 -11.03
CA ALA A 68 -14.73 0.34 -11.66
C ALA A 68 -14.61 1.87 -11.73
N LEU A 69 -14.10 2.51 -10.65
CA LEU A 69 -13.77 3.92 -10.66
C LEU A 69 -12.69 4.25 -11.70
N GLY A 70 -11.62 3.46 -11.79
CA GLY A 70 -10.55 3.65 -12.77
C GLY A 70 -11.04 3.57 -14.22
N GLN A 71 -11.87 2.57 -14.53
CA GLN A 71 -12.49 2.40 -15.85
C GLN A 71 -13.40 3.58 -16.21
N TRP A 72 -14.14 4.09 -15.23
CA TRP A 72 -14.96 5.28 -15.43
C TRP A 72 -14.10 6.53 -15.69
N LEU A 73 -12.99 6.69 -14.96
CA LEU A 73 -12.06 7.82 -15.16
C LEU A 73 -11.43 7.82 -16.55
N GLU A 74 -11.13 6.66 -17.11
CA GLU A 74 -10.62 6.54 -18.49
C GLU A 74 -11.58 7.06 -19.55
N ALA A 75 -12.88 6.82 -19.35
CA ALA A 75 -13.92 7.29 -20.25
C ALA A 75 -14.26 8.77 -20.04
N THR A 76 -13.69 9.41 -19.02
CA THR A 76 -14.06 10.76 -18.56
C THR A 76 -12.94 11.77 -18.82
N PRO A 77 -13.19 12.88 -19.53
CA PRO A 77 -12.19 13.92 -19.73
C PRO A 77 -11.70 14.53 -18.40
N ALA A 78 -10.39 14.76 -18.28
CA ALA A 78 -9.82 15.54 -17.19
C ALA A 78 -9.92 17.05 -17.47
N PRO A 79 -10.17 17.91 -16.45
CA PRO A 79 -10.39 17.60 -15.04
C PRO A 79 -11.81 17.10 -14.75
N SER A 80 -11.95 16.25 -13.73
CA SER A 80 -13.24 15.70 -13.29
C SER A 80 -13.52 16.06 -11.83
N ARG A 81 -14.60 16.84 -11.61
CA ARG A 81 -15.07 17.22 -10.27
C ARG A 81 -15.37 16.01 -9.39
N ASP A 82 -15.86 14.92 -9.98
CA ASP A 82 -16.17 13.69 -9.24
C ASP A 82 -14.90 12.93 -8.87
N ALA A 83 -13.88 12.94 -9.73
CA ALA A 83 -12.57 12.40 -9.38
C ALA A 83 -11.97 13.16 -8.18
N ASP A 84 -11.98 14.49 -8.23
CA ASP A 84 -11.48 15.33 -7.14
C ASP A 84 -12.23 15.08 -5.83
N LEU A 85 -13.56 14.93 -5.90
CA LEU A 85 -14.41 14.60 -4.75
C LEU A 85 -14.01 13.26 -4.12
N LEU A 86 -13.77 12.21 -4.91
CA LEU A 86 -13.44 10.89 -4.39
C LEU A 86 -12.00 10.81 -3.86
N PHE A 87 -11.07 11.52 -4.49
CA PHE A 87 -9.66 11.50 -4.11
C PHE A 87 -9.39 12.27 -2.80
N SER A 88 -10.29 13.19 -2.42
CA SER A 88 -10.25 13.95 -1.17
C SER A 88 -11.42 13.63 -0.23
N HIS A 89 -12.12 12.52 -0.47
CA HIS A 89 -13.33 12.16 0.28
C HIS A 89 -13.05 11.93 1.77
N PRO A 90 -13.97 12.28 2.72
CA PRO A 90 -13.75 12.07 4.15
C PRO A 90 -13.51 10.62 4.59
N SER A 91 -14.12 9.66 3.87
CA SER A 91 -13.90 8.23 4.07
C SER A 91 -12.55 7.78 3.52
N ASP A 92 -11.72 7.20 4.38
CA ASP A 92 -10.49 6.53 4.00
C ASP A 92 -10.72 5.35 3.05
N THR A 93 -11.88 4.69 3.13
CA THR A 93 -12.23 3.59 2.24
C THR A 93 -12.44 4.09 0.80
N VAL A 94 -13.11 5.23 0.63
CA VAL A 94 -13.31 5.86 -0.69
C VAL A 94 -11.97 6.33 -1.27
N ARG A 95 -11.11 6.95 -0.45
CA ARG A 95 -9.73 7.28 -0.88
C ARG A 95 -8.90 6.03 -1.19
N GLY A 96 -9.20 4.90 -0.54
CA GLY A 96 -8.67 3.59 -0.90
C GLY A 96 -9.10 3.12 -2.29
N TRP A 97 -10.37 3.29 -2.67
CA TRP A 97 -10.84 3.04 -4.04
C TRP A 97 -10.11 3.93 -5.04
N ALA A 98 -9.94 5.22 -4.71
CA ALA A 98 -9.20 6.18 -5.53
C ALA A 98 -7.73 5.77 -5.74
N ALA A 99 -7.07 5.19 -4.74
CA ALA A 99 -5.71 4.66 -4.88
C ALA A 99 -5.61 3.53 -5.92
N PHE A 100 -6.61 2.64 -5.97
CA PHE A 100 -6.72 1.60 -7.00
C PHE A 100 -7.08 2.19 -8.38
N ALA A 101 -7.99 3.16 -8.42
CA ALA A 101 -8.36 3.84 -9.65
C ALA A 101 -7.18 4.59 -10.29
N ASN A 102 -6.35 5.25 -9.47
CA ASN A 102 -5.15 5.93 -9.92
C ASN A 102 -4.11 4.95 -10.49
N ALA A 103 -3.85 3.84 -9.80
CA ALA A 103 -2.97 2.79 -10.31
C ALA A 103 -3.49 2.20 -11.63
N TRP A 104 -4.81 2.02 -11.77
CA TRP A 104 -5.44 1.58 -13.00
C TRP A 104 -5.26 2.59 -14.15
N ALA A 105 -5.56 3.86 -13.91
CA ALA A 105 -5.44 4.92 -14.92
C ALA A 105 -4.01 5.10 -15.45
N LEU A 106 -3.00 4.84 -14.61
CA LEU A 106 -1.58 4.94 -14.97
C LEU A 106 -0.95 3.61 -15.42
N ARG A 107 -1.73 2.54 -15.59
CA ARG A 107 -1.20 1.19 -15.86
C ARG A 107 -0.38 1.07 -17.15
N ASP A 108 -0.70 1.90 -18.14
CA ASP A 108 -0.03 1.94 -19.45
C ASP A 108 1.01 3.06 -19.53
N SER A 109 1.21 3.79 -18.42
CA SER A 109 2.22 4.86 -18.31
C SER A 109 3.59 4.31 -17.92
N ASP A 110 4.59 5.19 -17.92
CA ASP A 110 5.90 4.83 -17.39
C ASP A 110 5.82 4.43 -15.90
N ILE A 111 6.52 3.38 -15.49
CA ILE A 111 6.49 2.92 -14.10
C ILE A 111 6.94 4.02 -13.10
N GLY A 112 7.81 4.95 -13.53
CA GLY A 112 8.20 6.10 -12.73
C GLY A 112 7.07 7.13 -12.57
N GLU A 113 6.26 7.31 -13.61
CA GLU A 113 5.06 8.16 -13.56
C GLU A 113 3.97 7.54 -12.70
N ALA A 114 3.71 6.24 -12.86
CA ALA A 114 2.77 5.49 -12.02
C ALA A 114 3.18 5.56 -10.53
N LEU A 115 4.48 5.39 -10.25
CA LEU A 115 5.04 5.55 -8.91
C LEU A 115 4.79 6.94 -8.35
N GLN A 116 5.13 7.99 -9.10
CA GLN A 116 4.98 9.38 -8.67
C GLN A 116 3.50 9.73 -8.42
N GLY A 117 2.60 9.30 -9.30
CA GLY A 117 1.16 9.51 -9.16
C GLY A 117 0.58 8.83 -7.92
N GLN A 118 1.15 7.71 -7.49
CA GLN A 118 0.68 6.99 -6.31
C GLN A 118 1.14 7.59 -4.98
N LEU A 119 2.19 8.43 -4.99
CA LEU A 119 2.75 8.99 -3.76
C LEU A 119 1.73 9.78 -2.94
N ARG A 120 0.76 10.45 -3.57
CA ARG A 120 -0.32 11.15 -2.87
C ARG A 120 -1.13 10.26 -1.92
N PHE A 121 -1.30 8.99 -2.27
CA PHE A 121 -2.02 8.01 -1.43
C PHE A 121 -1.07 7.34 -0.44
N ALA A 122 0.20 7.17 -0.83
CA ALA A 122 1.24 6.66 0.04
C ALA A 122 1.51 7.58 1.25
N THR A 123 1.26 8.88 1.09
CA THR A 123 1.41 9.91 2.13
C THR A 123 0.08 10.38 2.72
N ASP A 124 -1.03 9.67 2.49
CA ASP A 124 -2.33 10.00 3.10
C ASP A 124 -2.23 9.96 4.63
N GLU A 125 -2.95 10.85 5.31
CA GLU A 125 -3.01 10.90 6.78
C GLU A 125 -3.49 9.58 7.40
N HIS A 126 -4.38 8.87 6.71
CA HIS A 126 -5.01 7.65 7.19
C HIS A 126 -4.21 6.41 6.80
N PHE A 127 -3.89 5.57 7.78
CA PHE A 127 -3.07 4.37 7.57
C PHE A 127 -3.65 3.42 6.52
N GLY A 128 -4.98 3.25 6.50
CA GLY A 128 -5.64 2.35 5.55
C GLY A 128 -5.40 2.76 4.10
N VAL A 129 -5.44 4.06 3.78
CA VAL A 129 -5.18 4.55 2.42
C VAL A 129 -3.74 4.26 2.01
N ARG A 130 -2.78 4.44 2.93
CA ARG A 130 -1.37 4.11 2.69
C ARG A 130 -1.14 2.62 2.43
N GLU A 131 -1.95 1.74 3.03
CA GLU A 131 -1.91 0.30 2.71
C GLU A 131 -2.46 0.02 1.32
N TRP A 132 -3.60 0.62 0.97
CA TRP A 132 -4.19 0.48 -0.36
C TRP A 132 -3.30 1.05 -1.46
N ALA A 133 -2.57 2.13 -1.17
CA ALA A 133 -1.65 2.78 -2.10
C ALA A 133 -0.62 1.81 -2.67
N TRP A 134 0.10 1.07 -1.80
CA TRP A 134 1.10 0.13 -2.27
C TRP A 134 0.49 -1.15 -2.80
N LEU A 135 -0.64 -1.62 -2.25
CA LEU A 135 -1.35 -2.80 -2.75
C LEU A 135 -1.81 -2.62 -4.20
N ALA A 136 -2.33 -1.44 -4.52
CA ALA A 136 -2.82 -1.09 -5.85
C ALA A 136 -1.70 -1.08 -6.91
N LEU A 137 -0.55 -0.49 -6.58
CA LEU A 137 0.53 -0.29 -7.53
C LEU A 137 1.50 -1.51 -7.62
N ARG A 138 1.59 -2.31 -6.54
CA ARG A 138 2.53 -3.45 -6.44
C ARG A 138 2.53 -4.37 -7.67
N PRO A 139 1.40 -4.79 -8.27
CA PRO A 139 1.42 -5.67 -9.44
C PRO A 139 2.27 -5.13 -10.61
N GLN A 140 2.21 -3.81 -10.86
CA GLN A 140 2.98 -3.16 -11.94
C GLN A 140 4.48 -3.11 -11.61
N LEU A 141 4.86 -2.81 -10.35
CA LEU A 141 6.28 -2.79 -10.00
C LEU A 141 6.91 -4.18 -10.04
N VAL A 142 6.14 -5.22 -9.74
CA VAL A 142 6.64 -6.60 -9.77
C VAL A 142 6.94 -7.04 -11.21
N THR A 143 6.21 -6.54 -12.22
CA THR A 143 6.50 -6.87 -13.63
C THR A 143 7.79 -6.24 -14.14
N GLU A 144 8.19 -5.08 -13.60
CA GLU A 144 9.45 -4.39 -13.94
C GLU A 144 10.37 -4.29 -12.69
N LEU A 145 10.66 -5.43 -12.06
CA LEU A 145 11.22 -5.47 -10.70
C LEU A 145 12.54 -4.69 -10.52
N GLU A 146 13.55 -4.92 -11.37
CA GLU A 146 14.86 -4.25 -11.26
C GLU A 146 14.75 -2.75 -11.48
N ARG A 147 13.95 -2.36 -12.46
CA ARG A 147 13.68 -0.94 -12.75
C ARG A 147 12.95 -0.28 -11.58
N SER A 148 11.98 -0.99 -11.00
CA SER A 148 11.23 -0.54 -9.84
C SER A 148 12.13 -0.36 -8.62
N LEU A 149 13.02 -1.32 -8.34
CA LEU A 149 14.01 -1.20 -7.26
C LEU A 149 14.92 0.02 -7.46
N ALA A 150 15.40 0.25 -8.69
CA ALA A 150 16.24 1.40 -9.01
C ALA A 150 15.51 2.75 -8.85
N LEU A 151 14.20 2.80 -9.12
CA LEU A 151 13.38 3.99 -8.88
C LEU A 151 13.12 4.20 -7.39
N LEU A 152 12.69 3.16 -6.68
CA LEU A 152 12.40 3.21 -5.24
C LEU A 152 13.63 3.57 -4.41
N GLN A 153 14.81 3.11 -4.81
CA GLN A 153 16.07 3.47 -4.16
C GLN A 153 16.26 4.99 -4.07
N ARG A 154 15.75 5.78 -5.01
CA ARG A 154 15.90 7.25 -5.02
C ARG A 154 15.22 7.91 -3.82
N HIS A 155 14.23 7.25 -3.23
CA HIS A 155 13.45 7.76 -2.10
C HIS A 155 14.05 7.45 -0.72
N HIS A 156 15.19 6.75 -0.62
CA HIS A 156 15.77 6.40 0.70
C HIS A 156 16.17 7.62 1.56
N ARG A 157 16.34 8.81 0.95
CA ARG A 157 16.64 10.09 1.62
C ARG A 157 15.47 11.07 1.59
N ASP A 158 14.28 10.61 1.22
CA ASP A 158 13.11 11.48 1.23
C ASP A 158 12.87 12.02 2.65
N ASN A 159 12.55 13.30 2.76
CA ASN A 159 12.27 13.93 4.05
C ASN A 159 10.97 13.39 4.68
N ASP A 160 10.03 12.91 3.85
CA ASP A 160 8.79 12.32 4.34
C ASP A 160 8.99 10.83 4.69
N PRO A 161 8.85 10.44 5.98
CA PRO A 161 8.95 9.04 6.38
C PRO A 161 7.90 8.13 5.74
N LEU A 162 6.76 8.67 5.28
CA LEU A 162 5.73 7.91 4.59
C LEU A 162 6.16 7.48 3.18
N ILE A 163 6.91 8.33 2.47
CA ILE A 163 7.50 8.00 1.16
C ILE A 163 8.57 6.92 1.34
N ARG A 164 9.45 7.06 2.34
CA ARG A 164 10.45 6.03 2.67
C ARG A 164 9.79 4.71 3.02
N ARG A 165 8.75 4.74 3.86
CA ARG A 165 7.96 3.56 4.26
C ARG A 165 7.36 2.88 3.04
N PHE A 166 6.69 3.62 2.17
CA PHE A 166 6.06 3.10 0.97
C PHE A 166 7.08 2.41 0.07
N SER A 167 8.25 3.03 -0.12
CA SER A 167 9.30 2.51 -0.99
C SER A 167 9.87 1.17 -0.52
N ILE A 168 9.89 0.92 0.78
CA ILE A 168 10.30 -0.38 1.35
C ILE A 168 9.12 -1.37 1.32
N GLU A 169 7.94 -0.94 1.72
CA GLU A 169 6.79 -1.84 1.93
C GLU A 169 6.30 -2.47 0.62
N ILE A 170 6.23 -1.68 -0.46
CA ILE A 170 5.59 -2.07 -1.71
C ILE A 170 6.23 -3.30 -2.36
N LEU A 171 7.52 -3.56 -2.12
CA LEU A 171 8.27 -4.72 -2.62
C LEU A 171 8.71 -5.68 -1.51
N ARG A 172 8.00 -5.76 -0.38
CA ARG A 172 8.26 -6.82 0.61
C ARG A 172 8.16 -8.22 -0.02
N PRO A 173 9.10 -9.15 0.24
CA PRO A 173 9.07 -10.50 -0.34
C PRO A 173 7.81 -11.29 0.04
N ARG A 174 7.28 -11.06 1.25
CA ARG A 174 6.10 -11.75 1.82
C ARG A 174 5.11 -10.75 2.41
N GLY A 175 4.51 -9.93 1.55
CA GLY A 175 3.46 -8.99 1.97
C GLY A 175 2.17 -9.70 2.39
N VAL A 176 1.39 -9.03 3.23
CA VAL A 176 0.07 -9.50 3.69
C VAL A 176 -0.97 -8.97 2.70
N TRP A 177 -1.98 -9.78 2.37
CA TRP A 177 -3.02 -9.46 1.37
C TRP A 177 -2.56 -9.28 -0.07
N CYS A 178 -1.32 -9.66 -0.38
CA CYS A 178 -0.79 -9.66 -1.74
C CYS A 178 -0.01 -10.95 -2.02
N GLU A 179 0.29 -11.18 -3.29
CA GLU A 179 1.15 -12.28 -3.70
C GLU A 179 2.60 -12.07 -3.24
N HIS A 180 3.26 -13.18 -2.94
CA HIS A 180 4.68 -13.19 -2.62
C HIS A 180 5.51 -12.92 -3.88
N ILE A 181 6.60 -12.16 -3.74
CA ILE A 181 7.53 -11.94 -4.85
C ILE A 181 8.59 -13.03 -4.78
N ALA A 182 8.43 -14.07 -5.60
CA ALA A 182 9.31 -15.25 -5.57
C ALA A 182 10.79 -14.88 -5.70
N ARG A 183 11.11 -13.98 -6.62
CA ARG A 183 12.48 -13.53 -6.89
C ARG A 183 13.12 -12.83 -5.69
N LEU A 184 12.41 -11.96 -4.99
CA LEU A 184 12.94 -11.31 -3.77
C LEU A 184 13.06 -12.25 -2.57
N LYS A 185 12.42 -13.43 -2.62
CA LYS A 185 12.65 -14.47 -1.62
C LYS A 185 13.93 -15.26 -1.91
N SER A 186 14.20 -15.58 -3.19
CA SER A 186 15.36 -16.38 -3.60
C SER A 186 16.65 -15.57 -3.74
N GLU A 187 16.52 -14.36 -4.29
CA GLU A 187 17.61 -13.43 -4.63
C GLU A 187 17.40 -12.07 -3.93
N PRO A 188 17.32 -12.01 -2.58
CA PRO A 188 17.10 -10.75 -1.87
C PRO A 188 18.20 -9.70 -2.10
N GLU A 189 19.40 -10.11 -2.51
CA GLU A 189 20.52 -9.24 -2.84
C GLU A 189 20.22 -8.18 -3.91
N ILE A 190 19.25 -8.41 -4.81
CA ILE A 190 18.88 -7.42 -5.83
C ILE A 190 18.25 -6.15 -5.22
N ALA A 191 17.75 -6.24 -3.98
CA ALA A 191 17.20 -5.11 -3.23
C ALA A 191 18.20 -4.47 -2.27
N GLU A 192 19.46 -4.92 -2.23
CA GLU A 192 20.46 -4.44 -1.27
C GLU A 192 20.68 -2.92 -1.38
N ALA A 193 20.72 -2.39 -2.60
CA ALA A 193 20.90 -0.97 -2.86
C ALA A 193 19.75 -0.08 -2.33
N LEU A 194 18.54 -0.64 -2.20
CA LEU A 194 17.39 0.01 -1.56
C LEU A 194 17.50 -0.07 -0.02
N LEU A 195 17.94 -1.21 0.52
CA LEU A 195 17.82 -1.53 1.95
C LEU A 195 18.99 -1.03 2.79
N VAL A 196 20.24 -1.16 2.30
CA VAL A 196 21.45 -0.81 3.05
C VAL A 196 21.43 0.63 3.58
N PRO A 197 21.05 1.64 2.78
CA PRO A 197 20.97 3.02 3.28
C PRO A 197 19.96 3.23 4.43
N LEU A 198 19.01 2.29 4.59
CA LEU A 198 17.90 2.36 5.54
C LEU A 198 18.11 1.43 6.77
N LEU A 199 19.26 0.76 6.89
CA LEU A 199 19.58 -0.10 8.05
C LEU A 199 19.70 0.67 9.38
N ALA A 200 19.76 1.99 9.33
CA ALA A 200 19.74 2.88 10.50
C ALA A 200 18.51 3.80 10.52
N GLU A 201 17.43 3.46 9.80
CA GLU A 201 16.19 4.25 9.75
C GLU A 201 15.65 4.53 11.15
N ALA A 202 15.56 5.82 11.50
CA ALA A 202 15.21 6.30 12.82
C ALA A 202 13.69 6.45 13.00
N ASP A 203 12.95 6.75 11.91
CA ASP A 203 11.51 6.91 11.98
C ASP A 203 10.84 5.55 12.10
N LYS A 204 10.07 5.38 13.18
CA LYS A 204 9.52 4.09 13.59
C LYS A 204 8.76 3.36 12.48
N TYR A 205 8.01 4.10 11.66
CA TYR A 205 7.15 3.49 10.66
C TYR A 205 7.93 2.90 9.46
N PRO A 206 8.79 3.65 8.74
CA PRO A 206 9.69 3.05 7.75
C PRO A 206 10.67 2.06 8.38
N GLN A 207 11.14 2.28 9.62
CA GLN A 207 12.00 1.32 10.33
C GLN A 207 11.35 -0.06 10.49
N ASP A 208 10.06 -0.10 10.85
CA ASP A 208 9.32 -1.35 10.94
C ASP A 208 9.17 -2.01 9.56
N SER A 209 9.03 -1.24 8.46
CA SER A 209 9.04 -1.76 7.10
C SER A 209 10.39 -2.37 6.71
N VAL A 210 11.53 -1.73 7.01
CA VAL A 210 12.88 -2.29 6.78
C VAL A 210 13.02 -3.62 7.52
N ALA A 211 12.70 -3.63 8.81
CA ALA A 211 12.81 -4.83 9.63
C ALA A 211 11.88 -5.96 9.15
N ASN A 212 10.67 -5.64 8.70
CA ASN A 212 9.74 -6.62 8.16
C ASN A 212 10.18 -7.16 6.80
N TRP A 213 10.75 -6.32 5.93
CA TRP A 213 11.32 -6.74 4.65
C TRP A 213 12.43 -7.76 4.88
N LEU A 214 13.39 -7.44 5.76
CA LEU A 214 14.50 -8.34 6.09
C LEU A 214 14.02 -9.62 6.80
N ASN A 215 13.01 -9.53 7.66
CA ASN A 215 12.40 -10.71 8.27
C ASN A 215 11.64 -11.60 7.26
N ASP A 216 11.14 -11.03 6.17
CA ASP A 216 10.51 -11.82 5.11
C ASP A 216 11.55 -12.54 4.25
N ALA A 217 12.70 -11.89 4.01
CA ALA A 217 13.85 -12.49 3.35
C ALA A 217 14.46 -13.61 4.22
N SER A 218 14.63 -13.40 5.53
CA SER A 218 15.26 -14.35 6.45
C SER A 218 14.55 -15.71 6.54
N LYS A 219 13.25 -15.76 6.24
CA LYS A 219 12.46 -17.01 6.15
C LYS A 219 12.87 -17.91 4.98
N THR A 220 13.62 -17.40 4.01
CA THR A 220 14.08 -18.17 2.82
C THR A 220 15.60 -18.14 2.70
N ARG A 221 16.21 -16.98 2.95
CA ARG A 221 17.65 -16.72 2.88
C ARG A 221 18.16 -16.17 4.22
N PRO A 222 18.14 -16.99 5.29
CA PRO A 222 18.65 -16.58 6.60
C PRO A 222 20.15 -16.25 6.55
N ASP A 223 20.90 -17.00 5.74
CA ASP A 223 22.31 -16.81 5.42
C ASP A 223 22.61 -15.38 4.96
N TRP A 224 21.84 -14.89 3.98
CA TRP A 224 22.05 -13.56 3.41
C TRP A 224 21.75 -12.46 4.42
N VAL A 225 20.68 -12.60 5.22
CA VAL A 225 20.32 -11.59 6.23
C VAL A 225 21.39 -11.51 7.32
N LEU A 226 21.93 -12.63 7.78
CA LEU A 226 23.02 -12.65 8.77
C LEU A 226 24.30 -12.00 8.18
N GLN A 227 24.71 -12.39 6.97
CA GLN A 227 25.85 -11.80 6.27
C GLN A 227 25.68 -10.29 6.01
N LEU A 228 24.45 -9.83 5.77
CA LEU A 228 24.17 -8.40 5.64
C LEU A 228 24.52 -7.65 6.93
N PHE A 229 24.13 -8.17 8.10
CA PHE A 229 24.45 -7.55 9.39
C PHE A 229 25.89 -7.78 9.86
N GLU A 230 26.60 -8.78 9.33
CA GLU A 230 28.06 -8.88 9.50
C GLU A 230 28.79 -7.77 8.72
N ARG A 231 28.36 -7.49 7.48
CA ARG A 231 28.91 -6.41 6.65
C ARG A 231 28.54 -5.02 7.16
N TYR A 232 27.33 -4.88 7.71
CA TYR A 232 26.76 -3.63 8.22
C TYR A 232 26.29 -3.83 9.68
N PRO A 233 27.24 -3.93 10.63
CA PRO A 233 26.92 -4.18 12.03
C PRO A 233 26.02 -3.08 12.61
N PRO A 234 25.07 -3.41 13.51
CA PRO A 234 24.25 -2.40 14.16
C PRO A 234 25.07 -1.48 15.09
N GLU A 235 25.05 -0.17 14.82
CA GLU A 235 25.85 0.83 15.57
C GLU A 235 25.00 1.78 16.45
N CYS A 236 23.68 1.81 16.27
CA CYS A 236 22.79 2.71 17.00
C CYS A 236 21.48 2.03 17.42
N LYS A 237 20.68 2.71 18.26
CA LYS A 237 19.38 2.18 18.74
C LYS A 237 18.45 1.74 17.61
N ALA A 238 18.44 2.51 16.50
CA ALA A 238 17.61 2.22 15.35
C ALA A 238 18.04 0.94 14.63
N SER A 239 19.33 0.82 14.30
CA SER A 239 19.88 -0.36 13.63
C SER A 239 19.81 -1.61 14.51
N THR A 240 20.02 -1.49 15.83
CA THR A 240 19.84 -2.63 16.76
C THR A 240 18.40 -3.12 16.75
N ARG A 241 17.43 -2.20 16.75
CA ARG A 241 16.01 -2.56 16.68
C ARG A 241 15.66 -3.22 15.34
N ILE A 242 16.20 -2.71 14.23
CA ILE A 242 16.02 -3.32 12.91
C ILE A 242 16.58 -4.75 12.93
N PHE A 243 17.81 -4.95 13.40
CA PHE A 243 18.43 -6.27 13.53
C PHE A 243 17.56 -7.24 14.32
N THR A 244 17.21 -6.89 15.58
CA THR A 244 16.40 -7.75 16.44
C THR A 244 15.06 -8.13 15.79
N ARG A 245 14.43 -7.20 15.08
CA ARG A 245 13.15 -7.48 14.40
C ARG A 245 13.35 -8.24 13.09
N ALA A 246 14.42 -8.01 12.36
CA ALA A 246 14.75 -8.71 11.11
C ALA A 246 15.06 -10.20 11.34
N THR A 247 15.66 -10.53 12.50
CA THR A 247 16.07 -11.89 12.84
C THR A 247 15.10 -12.62 13.76
N ARG A 248 13.97 -12.03 14.13
CA ARG A 248 12.99 -12.60 15.10
C ARG A 248 12.39 -13.95 14.72
N SER A 249 12.45 -14.33 13.44
CA SER A 249 11.98 -15.62 12.94
C SER A 249 13.10 -16.66 12.79
N LEU A 250 14.35 -16.29 13.07
CA LEU A 250 15.48 -17.21 13.10
C LEU A 250 15.49 -17.98 14.43
N PRO A 251 15.94 -19.25 14.44
CA PRO A 251 16.15 -19.97 15.69
C PRO A 251 17.26 -19.29 16.50
N VAL A 252 17.16 -19.38 17.83
CA VAL A 252 18.02 -18.68 18.82
C VAL A 252 19.52 -19.05 18.71
N ASN A 253 19.88 -20.03 17.88
CA ASN A 253 21.25 -20.54 17.69
C ASN A 253 21.71 -20.57 16.21
N ALA A 254 21.11 -19.75 15.34
CA ALA A 254 21.56 -19.58 13.96
C ALA A 254 22.71 -18.58 13.84
#